data_AF-A0A4U0NIT3-F1
#
_entry.id   AF-A0A4U0NIT3-F1
#
_cell.length_a   1.000
_cell.length_b   1.000
_cell.length_c   1.000
_cell.angle_alpha   90.00
_cell.angle_beta   90.00
_cell.angle_gamma   90.00
#
_symmetry.space_group_name_H-M   'P 1'
#
loop_
_entity.id
_entity.type
_entity.pdbx_description
1 polymer ?
#
loop_
_entity_poly.entity_id
_entity_poly.type
_entity_poly.pdbx_seq_one_letter_code
_entity_poly.pdbx_strand_id
1 'polypeptide(L)'
;MGTATPPPWPHCGHGSSSDDPVGCRGRKIRSHAECLRHLRPDQRDAFVSGLQPGMDIDLRGTELSTALVESLLTSLRDPATWQPRLGDALFAGAEFVGQAPFRRVEFRRASFDGAVFRDGAHFTGAVFAGAPGSARALSFKDARFHGDANFAGAVLADGALFSGTAFTGKANFDYAEFGGSALFHGARFAEGPWFMEARGISFLGLTEAVITEPTVSQISAERIDWTAARFEAAVTLKVEAARMDFSRAVFAERCTIASMEHHVADAGIPAIPSQRTSSLRPSVISLAGVDASMVLLFDVDLAECSFAGAHNLDQLQIEGSCTFAFPPRNRRWARRNVIAEEARWRGWQTNGAPAKPAALAHTYRQLRKAREDAKDEPGAADFYYGEMEMRRQSQGWSTGERWLLQAYWLLSGYGLRASRALGWLAAAMMMTIVLMMGFGIPDEPGRPYPASSGVIGKQDPRIQREFTDRFTSDRAAKAADIVINSVVFRSSGQGLTTIGRYIEMASRFTEPILLGLAALAIRGRVKRGG
;
A
#
# COMPACT_ATOMS: atom_id res chain seq x y z
N MET A 1 -10.28 39.61 -14.20
CA MET A 1 -11.63 39.86 -14.76
C MET A 1 -12.63 39.30 -13.78
N GLY A 2 -13.39 40.16 -13.11
CA GLY A 2 -14.41 39.73 -12.15
C GLY A 2 -15.52 38.96 -12.87
N THR A 3 -16.07 37.94 -12.23
CA THR A 3 -17.24 37.23 -12.75
C THR A 3 -18.42 38.20 -12.87
N ALA A 4 -19.13 38.18 -14.00
CA ALA A 4 -20.29 39.05 -14.24
C ALA A 4 -21.48 38.78 -13.27
N THR A 5 -21.39 37.71 -12.48
CA THR A 5 -22.40 37.30 -11.51
C THR A 5 -22.20 38.03 -10.17
N PRO A 6 -23.23 38.70 -9.63
CA PRO A 6 -23.14 39.31 -8.31
C PRO A 6 -23.03 38.25 -7.19
N PRO A 7 -22.37 38.57 -6.07
CA PRO A 7 -22.23 37.62 -4.96
C PRO A 7 -23.58 37.42 -4.23
N PRO A 8 -23.76 36.30 -3.53
CA PRO A 8 -25.03 35.95 -2.86
C PRO A 8 -25.30 36.76 -1.57
N TRP A 9 -24.55 37.83 -1.31
CA TRP A 9 -24.72 38.71 -0.15
C TRP A 9 -24.92 40.17 -0.57
N PRO A 10 -25.47 41.01 0.33
CA PRO A 10 -25.55 42.45 0.10
C PRO A 10 -24.13 43.02 -0.11
N HIS A 11 -23.80 43.43 -1.33
CA HIS A 11 -22.46 43.88 -1.71
C HIS A 11 -22.43 45.38 -2.01
N CYS A 12 -21.25 45.99 -1.91
CA CYS A 12 -21.03 47.42 -1.99
C CYS A 12 -21.48 48.03 -3.32
N GLY A 13 -21.15 47.41 -4.45
CA GLY A 13 -21.51 47.91 -5.79
C GLY A 13 -20.77 49.17 -6.25
N HIS A 14 -19.84 49.68 -5.42
CA HIS A 14 -19.02 50.84 -5.74
C HIS A 14 -18.16 50.56 -6.99
N GLY A 15 -18.08 51.53 -7.90
CA GLY A 15 -17.35 51.39 -9.16
C GLY A 15 -18.02 50.50 -10.21
N SER A 16 -19.32 50.23 -10.10
CA SER A 16 -20.08 49.54 -11.16
C SER A 16 -20.08 50.36 -12.46
N SER A 17 -19.87 49.68 -13.58
CA SER A 17 -19.78 50.27 -14.92
C SER A 17 -20.39 49.34 -15.98
N SER A 18 -20.39 49.73 -17.26
CA SER A 18 -20.84 48.84 -18.34
C SER A 18 -20.01 47.55 -18.45
N ASP A 19 -18.71 47.62 -18.11
CA ASP A 19 -17.75 46.53 -18.28
C ASP A 19 -17.65 45.64 -17.02
N ASP A 20 -17.97 46.18 -15.84
CA ASP A 20 -18.21 45.42 -14.60
C ASP A 20 -19.51 45.92 -13.95
N PRO A 21 -20.68 45.36 -14.33
CA PRO A 21 -21.98 45.82 -13.83
C PRO A 21 -22.17 45.53 -12.33
N VAL A 22 -21.34 44.68 -11.74
CA VAL A 22 -21.39 44.33 -10.31
C VAL A 22 -20.59 45.32 -9.47
N GLY A 23 -19.46 45.83 -9.98
CA GLY A 23 -18.53 46.65 -9.22
C GLY A 23 -17.98 45.93 -7.98
N CYS A 24 -17.74 46.66 -6.89
CA CYS A 24 -17.15 46.10 -5.67
C CYS A 24 -18.05 45.03 -5.02
N ARG A 25 -17.48 43.82 -4.86
CA ARG A 25 -18.15 42.63 -4.31
C ARG A 25 -18.11 42.55 -2.77
N GLY A 26 -17.50 43.53 -2.11
CA GLY A 26 -17.34 43.58 -0.66
C GLY A 26 -18.66 43.68 0.08
N ARG A 27 -18.79 42.93 1.16
CA ARG A 27 -19.98 42.92 2.02
C ARG A 27 -20.24 44.31 2.61
N LYS A 28 -21.47 44.80 2.47
CA LYS A 28 -21.92 46.02 3.16
C LYS A 28 -21.86 45.84 4.67
N ILE A 29 -21.31 46.84 5.36
CA ILE A 29 -21.35 46.93 6.82
C ILE A 29 -22.78 47.31 7.24
N ARG A 30 -23.38 46.67 8.26
CA ARG A 30 -24.81 46.82 8.58
C ARG A 30 -25.30 48.27 8.72
N SER A 31 -24.44 49.17 9.18
CA SER A 31 -24.73 50.60 9.39
C SER A 31 -24.46 51.49 8.16
N HIS A 32 -23.92 50.94 7.07
CA HIS A 32 -23.44 51.71 5.92
C HIS A 32 -23.80 51.04 4.58
N ALA A 33 -23.98 51.86 3.53
CA ALA A 33 -24.25 51.34 2.19
C ALA A 33 -23.01 50.72 1.51
N GLU A 34 -21.83 50.92 2.08
CA GLU A 34 -20.52 50.57 1.53
C GLU A 34 -19.86 49.41 2.31
N CYS A 35 -18.88 48.77 1.69
CA CYS A 35 -18.00 47.81 2.37
C CYS A 35 -16.89 48.53 3.14
N LEU A 36 -16.22 47.80 4.04
CA LEU A 36 -15.16 48.35 4.89
C LEU A 36 -14.07 49.08 4.10
N ARG A 37 -13.74 48.63 2.88
CA ARG A 37 -12.75 49.26 2.00
C ARG A 37 -13.16 50.67 1.53
N HIS A 38 -14.44 50.88 1.22
CA HIS A 38 -14.94 52.14 0.66
C HIS A 38 -15.47 53.11 1.71
N LEU A 39 -15.59 52.68 2.97
CA LEU A 39 -15.91 53.58 4.05
C LEU A 39 -14.88 54.71 4.18
N ARG A 40 -15.36 55.90 4.54
CA ARG A 40 -14.51 57.04 4.90
C ARG A 40 -13.66 56.71 6.13
N PRO A 41 -12.45 57.29 6.28
CA PRO A 41 -11.55 56.97 7.39
C PRO A 41 -12.20 57.08 8.77
N ASP A 42 -12.98 58.14 9.02
CA ASP A 42 -13.73 58.36 10.27
C ASP A 42 -14.74 57.24 10.56
N GLN A 43 -15.46 56.78 9.52
CA GLN A 43 -16.43 55.67 9.63
C GLN A 43 -15.74 54.32 9.85
N ARG A 44 -14.56 54.12 9.25
CA ARG A 44 -13.73 52.93 9.49
C ARG A 44 -13.21 52.89 10.91
N ASP A 45 -12.67 54.00 11.41
CA ASP A 45 -12.15 54.09 12.78
C ASP A 45 -13.28 53.87 13.80
N ALA A 46 -14.46 54.45 13.56
CA ALA A 46 -15.65 54.21 14.37
C ALA A 46 -16.05 52.72 14.35
N PHE A 47 -16.05 52.07 13.19
CA PHE A 47 -16.32 50.63 13.07
C PHE A 47 -15.30 49.79 13.86
N VAL A 48 -14.01 50.06 13.69
CA VAL A 48 -12.93 49.32 14.36
C VAL A 48 -12.96 49.53 15.88
N SER A 49 -13.26 50.73 16.35
CA SER A 49 -13.35 51.05 17.79
C SER A 49 -14.55 50.38 18.48
N GLY A 50 -15.60 50.05 17.72
CA GLY A 50 -16.79 49.37 18.23
C GLY A 50 -16.65 47.85 18.38
N LEU A 51 -15.53 47.26 17.92
CA LEU A 51 -15.30 45.82 18.01
C LEU A 51 -14.97 45.40 19.45
N GLN A 52 -15.42 44.20 19.80
CA GLN A 52 -15.17 43.59 21.11
C GLN A 52 -14.65 42.16 20.92
N PRO A 53 -13.81 41.64 21.84
CA PRO A 53 -13.32 40.27 21.76
C PRO A 53 -14.46 39.25 21.64
N GLY A 54 -14.33 38.33 20.68
CA GLY A 54 -15.32 37.29 20.39
C GLY A 54 -16.47 37.73 19.48
N MET A 55 -16.47 38.97 18.98
CA MET A 55 -17.48 39.45 18.03
C MET A 55 -17.37 38.75 16.67
N ASP A 56 -18.50 38.49 16.03
CA ASP A 56 -18.57 37.96 14.67
C ASP A 56 -18.17 39.05 13.64
N ILE A 57 -17.41 38.65 12.62
CA ILE A 57 -16.91 39.55 11.57
C ILE A 57 -17.32 39.01 10.20
N ASP A 58 -17.94 39.86 9.38
CA ASP A 58 -18.34 39.53 8.01
C ASP A 58 -17.74 40.53 7.03
N LEU A 59 -16.59 40.16 6.45
CA LEU A 59 -15.80 40.96 5.51
C LEU A 59 -15.66 40.26 4.16
N ARG A 60 -16.63 39.41 3.80
CA ARG A 60 -16.67 38.70 2.52
C ARG A 60 -16.52 39.65 1.33
N GLY A 61 -15.79 39.22 0.30
CA GLY A 61 -15.58 39.98 -0.93
C GLY A 61 -14.80 41.30 -0.79
N THR A 62 -14.25 41.59 0.40
CA THR A 62 -13.65 42.90 0.71
C THR A 62 -12.13 42.83 0.54
N GLU A 63 -11.54 43.89 -0.02
CA GLU A 63 -10.09 44.08 -0.05
C GLU A 63 -9.59 44.59 1.31
N LEU A 64 -8.62 43.89 1.89
CA LEU A 64 -8.09 44.12 3.23
C LEU A 64 -6.57 44.30 3.16
N SER A 65 -6.07 45.44 3.62
CA SER A 65 -4.63 45.67 3.77
C SER A 65 -4.10 45.14 5.10
N THR A 66 -2.80 44.84 5.19
CA THR A 66 -2.15 44.42 6.45
C THR A 66 -2.49 45.35 7.61
N ALA A 67 -2.34 46.67 7.43
CA ALA A 67 -2.62 47.66 8.47
C ALA A 67 -4.08 47.63 8.95
N LEU A 68 -5.04 47.40 8.04
CA LEU A 68 -6.45 47.28 8.42
C LEU A 68 -6.71 46.00 9.23
N VAL A 69 -6.11 44.87 8.84
CA VAL A 69 -6.24 43.62 9.59
C VAL A 69 -5.62 43.76 10.98
N GLU A 70 -4.44 44.37 11.10
CA GLU A 70 -3.80 44.62 12.41
C GLU A 70 -4.66 45.52 13.31
N SER A 71 -5.26 46.56 12.73
CA SER A 71 -6.17 47.45 13.44
C SER A 71 -7.41 46.69 13.97
N LEU A 72 -8.03 45.85 13.14
CA LEU A 72 -9.13 44.97 13.56
C LEU A 72 -8.72 44.02 14.70
N LEU A 73 -7.60 43.31 14.54
CA LEU A 73 -7.11 42.35 15.53
C LEU A 73 -6.71 43.03 16.85
N THR A 74 -6.27 44.29 16.81
CA THR A 74 -5.94 45.07 18.01
C THR A 74 -7.19 45.37 18.84
N SER A 75 -8.29 45.77 18.21
CA SER A 75 -9.56 46.02 18.91
C SER A 75 -10.23 44.74 19.44
N LEU A 76 -9.99 43.60 18.78
CA LEU A 76 -10.56 42.29 19.16
C LEU A 76 -9.75 41.57 20.24
N ARG A 77 -8.72 42.22 20.81
CA ARG A 77 -7.83 41.60 21.78
C ARG A 77 -8.49 41.45 23.13
N ASP A 78 -8.53 40.22 23.64
CA ASP A 78 -9.03 39.92 24.97
C ASP A 78 -8.07 40.49 26.03
N PRO A 79 -8.55 41.34 26.97
CA PRO A 79 -7.70 41.94 28.01
C PRO A 79 -7.04 40.92 28.94
N ALA A 80 -7.62 39.72 29.11
CA ALA A 80 -7.09 38.71 30.02
C ALA A 80 -5.98 37.87 29.37
N THR A 81 -6.17 37.44 28.12
CA THR A 81 -5.24 36.53 27.42
C THR A 81 -4.26 37.25 26.50
N TRP A 82 -4.50 38.54 26.22
CA TRP A 82 -3.80 39.34 25.22
C TRP A 82 -3.84 38.75 23.80
N GLN A 83 -4.76 37.82 23.52
CA GLN A 83 -4.94 37.22 22.19
C GLN A 83 -6.15 37.84 21.48
N PRO A 84 -6.08 38.12 20.16
CA PRO A 84 -7.26 38.50 19.39
C PRO A 84 -8.25 37.35 19.36
N ARG A 85 -9.51 37.62 19.72
CA ARG A 85 -10.59 36.63 19.72
C ARG A 85 -11.68 37.06 18.76
N LEU A 86 -12.04 36.17 17.85
CA LEU A 86 -13.12 36.37 16.88
C LEU A 86 -14.17 35.30 17.09
N GLY A 87 -15.44 35.69 16.92
CA GLY A 87 -16.55 34.76 16.79
C GLY A 87 -16.49 34.04 15.46
N ASP A 88 -17.57 34.11 14.68
CA ASP A 88 -17.55 33.66 13.30
C ASP A 88 -16.89 34.72 12.42
N ALA A 89 -15.77 34.36 11.79
CA ALA A 89 -15.01 35.24 10.92
C ALA A 89 -15.17 34.82 9.45
N LEU A 90 -15.94 35.61 8.69
CA LEU A 90 -16.30 35.35 7.30
C LEU A 90 -15.50 36.26 6.36
N PHE A 91 -14.56 35.67 5.65
CA PHE A 91 -13.66 36.29 4.67
C PHE A 91 -13.78 35.62 3.29
N ALA A 92 -14.88 34.91 3.01
CA ALA A 92 -15.10 34.31 1.71
C ALA A 92 -15.00 35.35 0.57
N GLY A 93 -14.18 35.08 -0.44
CA GLY A 93 -13.87 35.97 -1.55
C GLY A 93 -13.13 37.25 -1.17
N ALA A 94 -12.65 37.39 0.07
CA ALA A 94 -11.86 38.54 0.49
C ALA A 94 -10.47 38.52 -0.17
N GLU A 95 -9.90 39.69 -0.37
CA GLU A 95 -8.58 39.85 -0.97
C GLU A 95 -7.65 40.51 0.04
N PHE A 96 -6.61 39.79 0.46
CA PHE A 96 -5.59 40.30 1.37
C PHE A 96 -4.43 40.86 0.55
N VAL A 97 -4.25 42.17 0.64
CA VAL A 97 -3.17 42.92 0.00
C VAL A 97 -2.10 43.21 1.05
N GLY A 98 -0.89 42.68 0.85
CA GLY A 98 0.10 42.58 1.92
C GLY A 98 -0.03 41.29 2.72
N GLN A 99 0.81 41.17 3.75
CA GLN A 99 0.82 40.04 4.67
C GLN A 99 -0.50 39.99 5.47
N ALA A 100 -1.04 38.79 5.69
CA ALA A 100 -2.22 38.56 6.53
C ALA A 100 -1.81 38.04 7.92
N PRO A 101 -1.80 38.88 8.97
CA PRO A 101 -1.15 38.56 10.25
C PRO A 101 -2.11 37.92 11.26
N PHE A 102 -2.55 36.69 11.01
CA PHE A 102 -3.44 35.93 11.90
C PHE A 102 -2.70 35.07 12.95
N ARG A 103 -1.53 35.54 13.43
CA ARG A 103 -0.71 34.80 14.39
C ARG A 103 -1.38 34.78 15.76
N ARG A 104 -1.50 33.60 16.36
CA ARG A 104 -2.08 33.40 17.71
C ARG A 104 -3.47 34.05 17.88
N VAL A 105 -4.24 34.04 16.79
CA VAL A 105 -5.63 34.49 16.79
C VAL A 105 -6.53 33.31 17.14
N GLU A 106 -7.48 33.53 18.05
CA GLU A 106 -8.52 32.56 18.39
C GLU A 106 -9.77 32.87 17.55
N PHE A 107 -10.16 31.92 16.70
CA PHE A 107 -11.41 31.94 15.96
C PHE A 107 -12.35 30.91 16.56
N ARG A 108 -13.63 31.28 16.77
CA ARG A 108 -14.67 30.26 16.95
C ARG A 108 -14.81 29.45 15.66
N ARG A 109 -14.99 30.13 14.53
CA ARG A 109 -14.97 29.55 13.18
C ARG A 109 -14.42 30.57 12.18
N ALA A 110 -13.77 30.08 11.14
CA ALA A 110 -13.31 30.94 10.06
C ALA A 110 -13.57 30.34 8.67
N SER A 111 -14.05 31.18 7.75
CA SER A 111 -14.17 30.83 6.33
C SER A 111 -13.43 31.87 5.49
N PHE A 112 -12.50 31.39 4.68
CA PHE A 112 -11.71 32.12 3.69
C PHE A 112 -11.97 31.54 2.30
N ASP A 113 -13.17 31.02 2.05
CA ASP A 113 -13.49 30.33 0.80
C ASP A 113 -13.35 31.27 -0.39
N GLY A 114 -12.56 30.89 -1.39
CA GLY A 114 -12.24 31.72 -2.55
C GLY A 114 -11.45 32.99 -2.22
N ALA A 115 -10.93 33.14 -1.00
CA ALA A 115 -10.09 34.27 -0.63
C ALA A 115 -8.75 34.23 -1.37
N VAL A 116 -8.20 35.41 -1.63
CA VAL A 116 -6.90 35.57 -2.31
C VAL A 116 -5.94 36.26 -1.35
N PHE A 117 -4.82 35.59 -1.05
CA PHE A 117 -3.70 36.15 -0.30
C PHE A 117 -2.60 36.49 -1.30
N ARG A 118 -2.38 37.78 -1.56
CA ARG A 118 -1.38 38.22 -2.56
C ARG A 118 0.05 38.02 -2.09
N ASP A 119 0.28 38.20 -0.80
CA ASP A 119 1.54 37.92 -0.13
C ASP A 119 1.36 36.75 0.85
N GLY A 120 2.19 36.67 1.88
CA GLY A 120 2.11 35.61 2.87
C GLY A 120 0.91 35.72 3.82
N ALA A 121 0.48 34.58 4.35
CA ALA A 121 -0.54 34.48 5.37
C ALA A 121 -0.01 33.71 6.58
N HIS A 122 -0.06 34.34 7.75
CA HIS A 122 0.54 33.79 8.97
C HIS A 122 -0.56 33.41 9.96
N PHE A 123 -0.83 32.12 10.07
CA PHE A 123 -1.72 31.49 11.05
C PHE A 123 -0.95 30.75 12.14
N THR A 124 0.33 31.08 12.34
CA THR A 124 1.20 30.41 13.32
C THR A 124 0.60 30.48 14.72
N GLY A 125 0.39 29.32 15.34
CA GLY A 125 -0.24 29.20 16.66
C GLY A 125 -1.69 29.69 16.73
N ALA A 126 -2.38 29.86 15.60
CA ALA A 126 -3.79 30.23 15.60
C ALA A 126 -4.64 29.06 16.14
N VAL A 127 -5.74 29.39 16.82
CA VAL A 127 -6.65 28.42 17.42
C VAL A 127 -8.01 28.54 16.73
N PHE A 128 -8.51 27.45 16.17
CA PHE A 128 -9.84 27.34 15.61
C PHE A 128 -10.67 26.45 16.53
N ALA A 129 -11.36 27.07 17.47
CA ALA A 129 -12.03 26.40 18.60
C ALA A 129 -13.21 25.51 18.17
N GLY A 130 -13.74 25.72 16.97
CA GLY A 130 -14.90 24.98 16.49
C GLY A 130 -16.20 25.49 17.07
N ALA A 131 -17.29 24.82 16.70
CA ALA A 131 -18.62 25.10 17.26
C ALA A 131 -19.36 23.79 17.50
N PRO A 132 -20.16 23.67 18.58
CA PRO A 132 -20.93 22.46 18.84
C PRO A 132 -21.76 22.02 17.62
N GLY A 133 -21.56 20.79 17.18
CA GLY A 133 -22.25 20.22 16.01
C GLY A 133 -21.68 20.67 14.65
N SER A 134 -20.61 21.46 14.61
CA SER A 134 -19.89 21.76 13.37
C SER A 134 -18.96 20.62 13.02
N ALA A 135 -18.95 20.19 11.76
CA ALA A 135 -17.94 19.23 11.28
C ALA A 135 -16.59 19.89 11.02
N ARG A 136 -16.55 21.24 10.95
CA ARG A 136 -15.37 22.00 10.52
C ARG A 136 -15.26 23.33 11.26
N ALA A 137 -14.04 23.70 11.65
CA ALA A 137 -13.73 24.98 12.26
C ALA A 137 -13.15 25.98 11.26
N LEU A 138 -12.53 25.47 10.17
CA LEU A 138 -11.79 26.24 9.19
C LEU A 138 -12.11 25.81 7.75
N SER A 139 -12.29 26.78 6.87
CA SER A 139 -12.46 26.54 5.43
C SER A 139 -11.67 27.54 4.59
N PHE A 140 -10.93 27.01 3.61
CA PHE A 140 -10.14 27.68 2.58
C PHE A 140 -10.51 27.15 1.19
N LYS A 141 -11.74 26.68 1.00
CA LYS A 141 -12.16 26.05 -0.25
C LYS A 141 -11.92 27.02 -1.42
N ASP A 142 -11.25 26.55 -2.47
CA ASP A 142 -10.92 27.34 -3.66
C ASP A 142 -10.09 28.63 -3.39
N ALA A 143 -9.49 28.76 -2.19
CA ALA A 143 -8.63 29.89 -1.84
C ALA A 143 -7.29 29.84 -2.60
N ARG A 144 -6.63 30.99 -2.70
CA ARG A 144 -5.35 31.12 -3.41
C ARG A 144 -4.34 31.84 -2.53
N PHE A 145 -3.21 31.18 -2.28
CA PHE A 145 -2.07 31.73 -1.57
C PHE A 145 -0.95 31.99 -2.57
N HIS A 146 -0.71 33.26 -2.87
CA HIS A 146 0.36 33.66 -3.78
C HIS A 146 1.74 33.68 -3.10
N GLY A 147 1.77 34.00 -1.80
CA GLY A 147 2.94 33.82 -0.93
C GLY A 147 2.81 32.61 0.01
N ASP A 148 3.69 32.57 1.01
CA ASP A 148 3.75 31.48 2.00
C ASP A 148 2.49 31.45 2.89
N ALA A 149 1.93 30.26 3.08
CA ALA A 149 0.84 29.99 4.02
C ALA A 149 1.38 29.20 5.22
N ASN A 150 1.53 29.87 6.36
CA ASN A 150 2.14 29.30 7.55
C ASN A 150 1.07 28.99 8.62
N PHE A 151 0.80 27.71 8.83
CA PHE A 151 -0.07 27.15 9.86
C PHE A 151 0.70 26.44 10.97
N ALA A 152 1.99 26.74 11.13
CA ALA A 152 2.84 26.03 12.09
C ALA A 152 2.28 26.18 13.52
N GLY A 153 2.12 25.05 14.21
CA GLY A 153 1.55 24.99 15.56
C GLY A 153 0.09 25.44 15.67
N ALA A 154 -0.65 25.57 14.55
CA ALA A 154 -2.06 25.89 14.59
C ALA A 154 -2.87 24.73 15.19
N VAL A 155 -3.89 25.05 15.98
CA VAL A 155 -4.76 24.08 16.64
C VAL A 155 -6.16 24.19 16.08
N LEU A 156 -6.67 23.10 15.52
CA LEU A 156 -7.99 23.02 14.91
C LEU A 156 -8.81 22.00 15.68
N ALA A 157 -9.79 22.45 16.48
CA ALA A 157 -10.60 21.56 17.31
C ALA A 157 -11.48 20.61 16.48
N ASP A 158 -11.96 21.08 15.32
CA ASP A 158 -12.75 20.30 14.36
C ASP A 158 -11.98 20.15 13.02
N GLY A 159 -12.62 19.59 12.00
CA GLY A 159 -12.03 19.44 10.67
C GLY A 159 -11.69 20.75 9.96
N ALA A 160 -10.83 20.65 8.95
CA ALA A 160 -10.37 21.76 8.11
C ALA A 160 -10.52 21.42 6.62
N LEU A 161 -10.99 22.39 5.84
CA LEU A 161 -11.21 22.24 4.40
C LEU A 161 -10.26 23.12 3.60
N PHE A 162 -9.45 22.51 2.75
CA PHE A 162 -8.52 23.14 1.80
C PHE A 162 -8.75 22.61 0.37
N SER A 163 -9.98 22.19 0.07
CA SER A 163 -10.28 21.58 -1.23
C SER A 163 -10.27 22.64 -2.34
N GLY A 164 -9.59 22.34 -3.45
CA GLY A 164 -9.37 23.26 -4.56
C GLY A 164 -8.41 24.42 -4.24
N THR A 165 -7.80 24.45 -3.05
CA THR A 165 -6.87 25.51 -2.66
C THR A 165 -5.59 25.43 -3.51
N ALA A 166 -5.10 26.58 -3.96
CA ALA A 166 -3.81 26.68 -4.65
C ALA A 166 -2.79 27.39 -3.76
N PHE A 167 -1.71 26.69 -3.43
CA PHE A 167 -0.54 27.22 -2.72
C PHE A 167 0.59 27.39 -3.73
N THR A 168 0.88 28.64 -4.14
CA THR A 168 2.01 28.90 -5.02
C THR A 168 3.31 29.13 -4.24
N GLY A 169 3.22 29.64 -3.01
CA GLY A 169 4.33 29.62 -2.04
C GLY A 169 4.25 28.41 -1.11
N LYS A 170 5.09 28.40 -0.07
CA LYS A 170 5.20 27.27 0.86
C LYS A 170 3.96 27.13 1.73
N ALA A 171 3.44 25.91 1.83
CA ALA A 171 2.38 25.56 2.78
C ALA A 171 3.00 24.81 3.96
N ASN A 172 3.16 25.49 5.11
CA ASN A 172 3.74 24.91 6.31
C ASN A 172 2.64 24.53 7.31
N PHE A 173 2.55 23.25 7.67
CA PHE A 173 1.66 22.67 8.67
C PHE A 173 2.44 21.97 9.81
N ASP A 174 3.70 22.35 10.01
CA ASP A 174 4.56 21.75 11.03
C ASP A 174 3.96 21.94 12.42
N TYR A 175 3.93 20.87 13.22
CA TYR A 175 3.36 20.84 14.56
C TYR A 175 1.87 21.23 14.65
N ALA A 176 1.15 21.27 13.53
CA ALA A 176 -0.29 21.54 13.55
C ALA A 176 -1.05 20.37 14.18
N GLU A 177 -2.05 20.70 14.99
CA GLU A 177 -2.93 19.74 15.64
C GLU A 177 -4.34 19.84 15.05
N PHE A 178 -4.84 18.72 14.54
CA PHE A 178 -6.20 18.61 14.02
C PHE A 178 -7.00 17.71 14.96
N GLY A 179 -8.18 18.14 15.40
CA GLY A 179 -9.15 17.34 16.16
C GLY A 179 -10.12 16.57 15.26
N GLY A 180 -9.96 16.68 13.94
CA GLY A 180 -10.82 16.05 12.95
C GLY A 180 -10.13 15.84 11.60
N SER A 181 -10.92 15.86 10.51
CA SER A 181 -10.42 15.60 9.16
C SER A 181 -9.77 16.83 8.52
N ALA A 182 -8.66 16.65 7.81
CA ALA A 182 -8.01 17.67 6.99
C ALA A 182 -8.16 17.33 5.51
N LEU A 183 -8.87 18.17 4.74
CA LEU A 183 -9.37 17.84 3.41
C LEU A 183 -8.78 18.74 2.30
N PHE A 184 -7.81 18.23 1.56
CA PHE A 184 -7.08 18.87 0.46
C PHE A 184 -7.45 18.34 -0.93
N HIS A 185 -8.70 17.92 -1.14
CA HIS A 185 -9.14 17.37 -2.44
C HIS A 185 -8.91 18.39 -3.57
N GLY A 186 -8.22 18.00 -4.64
CA GLY A 186 -7.91 18.86 -5.77
C GLY A 186 -6.98 20.05 -5.44
N ALA A 187 -6.37 20.07 -4.25
CA ALA A 187 -5.45 21.13 -3.87
C ALA A 187 -4.16 21.06 -4.70
N ARG A 188 -3.54 22.20 -4.94
CA ARG A 188 -2.28 22.30 -5.69
C ARG A 188 -1.20 22.92 -4.83
N PHE A 189 -0.08 22.23 -4.74
CA PHE A 189 1.10 22.65 -4.00
C PHE A 189 2.24 22.85 -5.00
N ALA A 190 2.51 24.12 -5.31
CA ALA A 190 3.63 24.48 -6.18
C ALA A 190 4.97 24.22 -5.48
N GLU A 191 5.04 24.55 -4.18
CA GLU A 191 6.07 24.09 -3.28
C GLU A 191 5.47 23.02 -2.35
N GLY A 192 6.20 21.94 -2.11
CA GLY A 192 5.72 20.79 -1.34
C GLY A 192 5.12 21.16 0.02
N PRO A 193 3.99 20.56 0.45
CA PRO A 193 3.44 20.83 1.78
C PRO A 193 4.33 20.23 2.85
N TRP A 194 4.69 21.02 3.86
CA TRP A 194 5.52 20.54 4.96
C TRP A 194 4.62 20.14 6.12
N PHE A 195 4.56 18.84 6.36
CA PHE A 195 3.98 18.27 7.58
C PHE A 195 5.12 17.66 8.39
N MET A 196 5.70 18.42 9.30
CA MET A 196 6.62 17.88 10.29
C MET A 196 5.89 17.75 11.62
N GLU A 197 5.72 16.51 12.10
CA GLU A 197 5.05 16.20 13.36
C GLU A 197 3.61 16.72 13.46
N ALA A 198 2.86 16.74 12.35
CA ALA A 198 1.42 17.01 12.40
C ALA A 198 0.67 15.81 13.02
N ARG A 199 -0.29 16.09 13.92
CA ARG A 199 -0.95 15.06 14.76
C ARG A 199 -2.46 15.26 14.89
N GLY A 200 -3.14 14.23 15.39
CA GLY A 200 -4.57 14.22 15.71
C GLY A 200 -5.50 14.01 14.51
N ILE A 201 -4.93 13.83 13.32
CA ILE A 201 -5.70 13.77 12.07
C ILE A 201 -6.44 12.43 11.98
N SER A 202 -7.78 12.46 12.08
CA SER A 202 -8.59 11.25 11.88
C SER A 202 -8.65 10.85 10.41
N PHE A 203 -8.67 11.82 9.50
CA PHE A 203 -8.68 11.57 8.07
C PHE A 203 -7.97 12.69 7.31
N LEU A 204 -6.94 12.33 6.57
CA LEU A 204 -6.18 13.21 5.70
C LEU A 204 -6.53 12.90 4.23
N GLY A 205 -7.37 13.72 3.61
CA GLY A 205 -7.82 13.53 2.22
C GLY A 205 -7.05 14.41 1.25
N LEU A 206 -6.33 13.82 0.31
CA LEU A 206 -5.57 14.49 -0.76
C LEU A 206 -5.98 13.95 -2.15
N THR A 207 -7.23 13.52 -2.31
CA THR A 207 -7.73 13.02 -3.59
C THR A 207 -7.53 14.06 -4.69
N GLU A 208 -6.96 13.67 -5.83
CA GLU A 208 -6.67 14.58 -6.96
C GLU A 208 -5.75 15.77 -6.64
N ALA A 209 -5.06 15.74 -5.49
CA ALA A 209 -4.08 16.78 -5.16
C ALA A 209 -2.85 16.69 -6.09
N VAL A 210 -2.23 17.83 -6.36
CA VAL A 210 -1.03 17.92 -7.20
C VAL A 210 0.11 18.52 -6.37
N ILE A 211 1.25 17.83 -6.33
CA ILE A 211 2.48 18.28 -5.69
C ILE A 211 3.57 18.34 -6.77
N THR A 212 4.15 19.52 -6.99
CA THR A 212 5.09 19.74 -8.09
C THR A 212 6.55 19.74 -7.67
N GLU A 213 6.85 20.00 -6.40
CA GLU A 213 8.21 20.05 -5.86
C GLU A 213 8.48 18.91 -4.86
N PRO A 214 9.74 18.51 -4.66
CA PRO A 214 10.08 17.44 -3.75
C PRO A 214 9.60 17.73 -2.33
N THR A 215 9.01 16.71 -1.71
CA THR A 215 8.41 16.85 -0.38
C THR A 215 8.88 15.75 0.55
N VAL A 216 9.22 16.14 1.78
CA VAL A 216 9.35 15.19 2.87
C VAL A 216 8.35 15.52 3.97
N SER A 217 7.64 14.51 4.46
CA SER A 217 6.61 14.70 5.48
C SER A 217 6.61 13.57 6.49
N GLN A 218 6.35 13.94 7.75
CA GLN A 218 6.09 13.07 8.89
C GLN A 218 4.64 13.26 9.33
N ILE A 219 3.81 12.25 9.11
CA ILE A 219 2.36 12.35 9.27
C ILE A 219 1.88 11.30 10.26
N SER A 220 1.18 11.74 11.31
CA SER A 220 0.43 10.87 12.21
C SER A 220 -1.07 11.07 11.96
N ALA A 221 -1.69 10.08 11.30
CA ALA A 221 -3.10 10.11 10.93
C ALA A 221 -3.70 8.70 10.99
N GLU A 222 -5.00 8.56 11.25
CA GLU A 222 -5.65 7.24 11.25
C GLU A 222 -5.85 6.70 9.82
N ARG A 223 -6.21 7.60 8.89
CA ARG A 223 -6.41 7.29 7.47
C ARG A 223 -5.91 8.40 6.56
N ILE A 224 -5.23 8.02 5.48
CA ILE A 224 -4.74 8.93 4.44
C ILE A 224 -5.30 8.46 3.09
N ASP A 225 -5.84 9.38 2.30
CA ASP A 225 -6.40 9.10 0.97
C ASP A 225 -5.69 9.95 -0.08
N TRP A 226 -4.86 9.30 -0.90
CA TRP A 226 -4.15 9.87 -2.05
C TRP A 226 -4.73 9.38 -3.38
N THR A 227 -6.02 9.02 -3.40
CA THR A 227 -6.67 8.55 -4.62
C THR A 227 -6.52 9.57 -5.76
N ALA A 228 -5.99 9.16 -6.91
CA ALA A 228 -5.75 10.02 -8.07
C ALA A 228 -4.86 11.25 -7.80
N ALA A 229 -4.10 11.28 -6.70
CA ALA A 229 -3.11 12.33 -6.46
C ALA A 229 -1.96 12.23 -7.48
N ARG A 230 -1.40 13.38 -7.86
CA ARG A 230 -0.27 13.47 -8.78
C ARG A 230 0.94 14.07 -8.07
N PHE A 231 2.02 13.29 -8.04
CA PHE A 231 3.31 13.71 -7.53
C PHE A 231 4.27 13.86 -8.71
N GLU A 232 4.59 15.10 -9.08
CA GLU A 232 5.49 15.40 -10.20
C GLU A 232 6.97 15.39 -9.79
N ALA A 233 7.23 15.30 -8.50
CA ALA A 233 8.57 15.27 -7.91
C ALA A 233 8.68 14.17 -6.84
N ALA A 234 9.90 13.98 -6.32
CA ALA A 234 10.19 12.94 -5.35
C ALA A 234 9.49 13.19 -4.00
N VAL A 235 8.92 12.14 -3.42
CA VAL A 235 8.14 12.24 -2.18
C VAL A 235 8.61 11.20 -1.17
N THR A 236 8.92 11.65 0.04
CA THR A 236 9.25 10.78 1.16
C THR A 236 8.24 10.97 2.28
N LEU A 237 7.57 9.89 2.65
CA LEU A 237 6.49 9.87 3.63
C LEU A 237 6.89 8.96 4.78
N LYS A 238 7.05 9.55 5.96
CA LYS A 238 7.19 8.81 7.21
C LYS A 238 5.84 8.85 7.91
N VAL A 239 5.28 7.69 8.18
CA VAL A 239 3.90 7.58 8.65
C VAL A 239 3.83 6.73 9.92
N GLU A 240 3.05 7.18 10.89
CA GLU A 240 2.72 6.42 12.11
C GLU A 240 1.28 5.91 12.02
N ALA A 241 1.11 4.58 12.12
CA ALA A 241 -0.18 3.88 12.29
C ALA A 241 -1.32 4.22 11.31
N ALA A 242 -1.04 4.77 10.13
CA ALA A 242 -2.08 5.16 9.17
C ALA A 242 -2.48 4.05 8.20
N ARG A 243 -3.75 4.06 7.78
CA ARG A 243 -4.22 3.30 6.62
C ARG A 243 -4.23 4.18 5.37
N MET A 244 -3.46 3.82 4.34
CA MET A 244 -3.20 4.66 3.17
C MET A 244 -3.83 4.08 1.89
N ASP A 245 -4.53 4.91 1.11
CA ASP A 245 -5.05 4.56 -0.21
C ASP A 245 -4.36 5.39 -1.30
N PHE A 246 -3.73 4.71 -2.26
CA PHE A 246 -3.04 5.34 -3.40
C PHE A 246 -3.72 5.01 -4.73
N SER A 247 -4.98 4.58 -4.72
CA SER A 247 -5.67 4.15 -5.94
C SER A 247 -5.58 5.21 -7.04
N ARG A 248 -5.01 4.84 -8.20
CA ARG A 248 -4.79 5.71 -9.37
C ARG A 248 -3.85 6.90 -9.13
N ALA A 249 -3.06 6.88 -8.04
CA ALA A 249 -2.02 7.88 -7.84
C ALA A 249 -0.95 7.78 -8.92
N VAL A 250 -0.40 8.93 -9.32
CA VAL A 250 0.63 9.05 -10.34
C VAL A 250 1.91 9.56 -9.68
N PHE A 251 2.98 8.78 -9.80
CA PHE A 251 4.32 9.14 -9.34
C PHE A 251 5.22 9.35 -10.56
N ALA A 252 5.61 10.60 -10.83
CA ALA A 252 6.56 10.90 -11.89
C ALA A 252 8.01 10.57 -11.48
N GLU A 253 8.28 10.61 -10.18
CA GLU A 253 9.58 10.39 -9.55
C GLU A 253 9.45 9.43 -8.35
N ARG A 254 10.57 9.16 -7.66
CA ARG A 254 10.61 8.24 -6.51
C ARG A 254 9.62 8.61 -5.40
N CYS A 255 8.82 7.63 -4.96
CA CYS A 255 7.97 7.69 -3.79
C CYS A 255 8.43 6.67 -2.74
N THR A 256 8.88 7.17 -1.60
CA THR A 256 9.31 6.36 -0.46
C THR A 256 8.29 6.47 0.65
N ILE A 257 7.73 5.33 1.08
CA ILE A 257 6.81 5.24 2.21
C ILE A 257 7.46 4.37 3.28
N ALA A 258 7.65 4.93 4.47
CA ALA A 258 8.31 4.26 5.57
C ALA A 258 7.52 4.41 6.86
N SER A 259 7.58 3.40 7.72
CA SER A 259 7.21 3.55 9.13
C SER A 259 8.08 4.62 9.80
N MET A 260 7.50 5.41 10.72
CA MET A 260 8.26 6.40 11.51
C MET A 260 9.36 5.78 12.37
N GLU A 261 9.27 4.49 12.70
CA GLU A 261 10.34 3.74 13.40
C GLU A 261 11.59 3.55 12.53
N HIS A 262 11.49 3.69 11.20
CA HIS A 262 12.58 3.43 10.28
C HIS A 262 13.46 4.69 10.05
N HIS A 263 14.76 4.52 10.29
CA HIS A 263 15.76 5.53 9.96
C HIS A 263 16.08 5.50 8.46
N VAL A 264 15.43 6.36 7.67
CA VAL A 264 15.82 6.57 6.27
C VAL A 264 17.12 7.39 6.24
N ALA A 265 18.27 6.72 6.14
CA ALA A 265 19.59 7.35 6.19
C ALA A 265 19.83 8.36 5.06
N ASP A 266 19.20 8.16 3.90
CA ASP A 266 19.32 9.02 2.70
C ASP A 266 18.41 10.25 2.69
N ALA A 267 17.53 10.42 3.69
CA ALA A 267 16.58 11.53 3.71
C ALA A 267 17.10 12.78 4.47
N GLY A 268 18.27 12.71 5.11
CA GLY A 268 18.82 13.84 5.89
C GLY A 268 17.99 14.25 7.12
N ILE A 269 17.07 13.40 7.56
CA ILE A 269 16.11 13.70 8.64
C ILE A 269 16.47 12.92 9.90
N PRO A 270 16.83 13.59 11.01
CA PRO A 270 17.05 12.95 12.28
C PRO A 270 15.82 12.12 12.68
N ALA A 271 16.01 10.92 13.21
CA ALA A 271 14.92 10.27 13.92
C ALA A 271 14.67 11.03 15.21
N ILE A 272 13.45 11.55 15.33
CA ILE A 272 12.98 12.18 16.56
C ILE A 272 12.27 11.06 17.34
N PRO A 273 12.57 10.86 18.64
CA PRO A 273 11.91 9.83 19.43
C PRO A 273 10.40 10.11 19.47
N SER A 274 9.58 9.23 18.90
CA SER A 274 8.13 9.31 19.02
C SER A 274 7.73 9.00 20.47
N GLN A 275 7.01 9.92 21.12
CA GLN A 275 6.52 9.76 22.50
C GLN A 275 5.25 8.89 22.61
N ARG A 276 4.76 8.33 21.50
CA ARG A 276 3.67 7.34 21.52
C ARG A 276 4.09 6.12 20.71
N THR A 277 4.13 4.99 21.38
CA THR A 277 4.29 3.67 20.79
C THR A 277 2.89 3.15 20.44
N SER A 278 2.31 3.63 19.34
CA SER A 278 1.26 2.83 18.71
C SER A 278 1.97 1.62 18.09
N SER A 279 1.69 0.40 18.57
CA SER A 279 2.26 -0.84 18.03
C SER A 279 1.71 -1.21 16.64
N LEU A 280 0.96 -0.28 16.02
CA LEU A 280 0.25 -0.46 14.78
C LEU A 280 1.13 0.04 13.63
N ARG A 281 1.53 -0.89 12.78
CA ARG A 281 2.30 -0.56 11.57
C ARG A 281 1.43 0.23 10.60
N PRO A 282 2.00 1.20 9.85
CA PRO A 282 1.28 1.83 8.76
C PRO A 282 0.91 0.76 7.72
N SER A 283 -0.29 0.86 7.14
CA SER A 283 -0.79 -0.10 6.16
C SER A 283 -1.15 0.59 4.85
N VAL A 284 -0.89 -0.06 3.73
CA VAL A 284 -1.35 0.38 2.41
C VAL A 284 -2.53 -0.49 2.00
N ILE A 285 -3.68 0.14 1.81
CA ILE A 285 -4.95 -0.51 1.45
C ILE A 285 -5.04 -0.77 -0.05
N SER A 286 -4.47 0.12 -0.88
CA SER A 286 -4.60 0.00 -2.32
C SER A 286 -3.49 0.73 -3.05
N LEU A 287 -2.92 0.03 -4.05
CA LEU A 287 -2.07 0.54 -5.12
C LEU A 287 -2.74 0.33 -6.48
N ALA A 288 -4.07 0.19 -6.50
CA ALA A 288 -4.80 -0.13 -7.71
C ALA A 288 -4.60 0.94 -8.79
N GLY A 289 -4.18 0.55 -10.00
CA GLY A 289 -3.93 1.47 -11.11
C GLY A 289 -2.69 2.36 -10.97
N VAL A 290 -1.80 2.08 -10.01
CA VAL A 290 -0.53 2.82 -9.81
C VAL A 290 0.58 2.20 -10.68
N ASP A 291 1.50 3.04 -11.20
CA ASP A 291 2.79 2.57 -11.71
C ASP A 291 3.75 2.38 -10.53
N ALA A 292 4.10 1.12 -10.25
CA ALA A 292 4.88 0.75 -9.08
C ALA A 292 6.41 0.86 -9.29
N SER A 293 6.88 1.29 -10.47
CA SER A 293 8.31 1.36 -10.80
C SER A 293 9.14 2.28 -9.89
N MET A 294 8.51 3.33 -9.39
CA MET A 294 9.15 4.34 -8.55
C MET A 294 8.71 4.26 -7.08
N VAL A 295 8.01 3.19 -6.69
CA VAL A 295 7.46 3.04 -5.34
C VAL A 295 8.36 2.15 -4.49
N LEU A 296 8.74 2.66 -3.32
CA LEU A 296 9.56 1.98 -2.32
C LEU A 296 8.83 1.97 -0.97
N LEU A 297 8.63 0.77 -0.42
CA LEU A 297 7.88 0.52 0.80
C LEU A 297 8.80 -0.08 1.88
N PHE A 298 8.85 0.54 3.06
CA PHE A 298 9.63 0.10 4.21
C PHE A 298 8.77 -0.12 5.47
N ASP A 299 8.80 -1.34 6.00
CA ASP A 299 8.11 -1.71 7.25
C ASP A 299 6.60 -1.41 7.25
N VAL A 300 5.97 -1.59 6.09
CA VAL A 300 4.54 -1.33 5.85
C VAL A 300 3.73 -2.64 5.82
N ASP A 301 2.51 -2.62 6.36
CA ASP A 301 1.56 -3.73 6.22
C ASP A 301 0.81 -3.68 4.89
N LEU A 302 0.90 -4.76 4.12
CA LEU A 302 0.27 -4.97 2.82
C LEU A 302 -0.81 -6.06 2.86
N ALA A 303 -1.22 -6.51 4.04
CA ALA A 303 -2.20 -7.59 4.19
C ALA A 303 -3.56 -7.31 3.52
N GLU A 304 -3.98 -6.04 3.47
CA GLU A 304 -5.22 -5.63 2.81
C GLU A 304 -4.98 -4.92 1.46
N CYS A 305 -3.72 -4.84 1.01
CA CYS A 305 -3.32 -4.09 -0.17
C CYS A 305 -3.92 -4.69 -1.45
N SER A 306 -4.66 -3.87 -2.19
CA SER A 306 -5.15 -4.18 -3.53
C SER A 306 -4.14 -3.71 -4.59
N PHE A 307 -3.67 -4.64 -5.42
CA PHE A 307 -2.78 -4.41 -6.57
C PHE A 307 -3.53 -4.43 -7.92
N ALA A 308 -4.86 -4.48 -7.90
CA ALA A 308 -5.71 -4.54 -9.08
C ALA A 308 -5.36 -3.46 -10.12
N GLY A 309 -4.92 -3.89 -11.31
CA GLY A 309 -4.58 -2.98 -12.41
C GLY A 309 -3.31 -2.15 -12.19
N ALA A 310 -2.52 -2.42 -11.15
CA ALA A 310 -1.21 -1.79 -10.98
C ALA A 310 -0.25 -2.24 -12.10
N HIS A 311 0.61 -1.32 -12.53
CA HIS A 311 1.59 -1.51 -13.58
C HIS A 311 3.00 -1.64 -12.99
N ASN A 312 3.91 -2.32 -13.70
CA ASN A 312 5.30 -2.51 -13.30
C ASN A 312 5.50 -3.00 -11.85
N LEU A 313 4.59 -3.86 -11.36
CA LEU A 313 4.68 -4.45 -10.02
C LEU A 313 5.97 -5.27 -9.82
N ASP A 314 6.63 -5.68 -10.90
CA ASP A 314 7.93 -6.33 -10.86
C ASP A 314 9.09 -5.38 -10.50
N GLN A 315 8.87 -4.07 -10.52
CA GLN A 315 9.82 -3.05 -10.10
C GLN A 315 9.49 -2.43 -8.72
N LEU A 316 8.39 -2.86 -8.09
CA LEU A 316 8.00 -2.42 -6.76
C LEU A 316 9.06 -2.85 -5.74
N GLN A 317 9.65 -1.89 -5.03
CA GLN A 317 10.65 -2.19 -4.01
C GLN A 317 9.97 -2.36 -2.65
N ILE A 318 10.10 -3.55 -2.08
CA ILE A 318 9.54 -3.87 -0.76
C ILE A 318 10.68 -4.30 0.15
N GLU A 319 11.00 -3.46 1.11
CA GLU A 319 12.13 -3.62 2.00
C GLU A 319 11.71 -3.67 3.48
N GLY A 320 12.61 -4.12 4.33
CA GLY A 320 12.34 -4.34 5.75
C GLY A 320 11.31 -5.43 6.02
N SER A 321 10.56 -5.26 7.09
CA SER A 321 9.60 -6.22 7.64
C SER A 321 8.18 -6.04 7.09
N CYS A 322 8.02 -5.74 5.80
CA CYS A 322 6.69 -5.61 5.19
C CYS A 322 5.89 -6.92 5.27
N THR A 323 4.61 -6.84 5.68
CA THR A 323 3.76 -8.02 5.91
C THR A 323 2.69 -8.19 4.84
N PHE A 324 2.29 -9.44 4.58
CA PHE A 324 1.17 -9.78 3.71
C PHE A 324 0.14 -10.61 4.49
N ALA A 325 -1.04 -10.81 3.90
CA ALA A 325 -2.06 -11.65 4.49
C ALA A 325 -1.61 -13.12 4.51
N PHE A 326 -2.16 -13.87 5.46
CA PHE A 326 -2.00 -15.32 5.53
C PHE A 326 -3.35 -15.99 5.30
N PRO A 327 -3.37 -17.21 4.73
CA PRO A 327 -4.59 -18.00 4.67
C PRO A 327 -5.08 -18.36 6.08
N PRO A 328 -6.38 -18.67 6.25
CA PRO A 328 -6.93 -19.03 7.54
C PRO A 328 -6.20 -20.24 8.12
N ARG A 329 -5.91 -20.21 9.43
CA ARG A 329 -5.18 -21.25 10.16
C ARG A 329 -5.96 -22.56 10.15
N ASN A 330 -5.74 -23.41 9.15
CA ASN A 330 -6.23 -24.79 9.11
C ASN A 330 -5.21 -25.74 8.46
N ARG A 331 -5.44 -27.06 8.55
CA ARG A 331 -4.57 -28.09 7.94
C ARG A 331 -4.68 -28.20 6.40
N ARG A 332 -5.72 -27.62 5.80
CA ARG A 332 -5.96 -27.60 4.34
C ARG A 332 -5.04 -26.58 3.63
N TRP A 333 -4.73 -25.46 4.28
CA TRP A 333 -3.96 -24.36 3.69
C TRP A 333 -2.51 -24.35 4.16
N ALA A 334 -1.60 -24.08 3.22
CA ALA A 334 -0.19 -23.83 3.54
C ALA A 334 -0.08 -22.44 4.18
N ARG A 335 0.72 -22.27 5.23
CA ARG A 335 1.08 -20.91 5.68
C ARG A 335 2.04 -20.31 4.64
N ARG A 336 1.59 -19.24 3.96
CA ARG A 336 2.31 -18.49 2.93
C ARG A 336 1.77 -17.06 2.85
N ASN A 337 2.54 -16.14 2.27
CA ASN A 337 2.05 -14.81 1.91
C ASN A 337 0.98 -14.89 0.81
N VAL A 338 -0.09 -14.11 0.97
CA VAL A 338 -1.26 -14.06 0.08
C VAL A 338 -1.62 -12.59 -0.20
N ILE A 339 -1.94 -12.29 -1.46
CA ILE A 339 -2.46 -10.97 -1.85
C ILE A 339 -3.95 -10.83 -1.47
N ALA A 340 -4.39 -9.62 -1.15
CA ALA A 340 -5.77 -9.37 -0.71
C ALA A 340 -6.81 -9.88 -1.72
N GLU A 341 -6.52 -9.81 -3.02
CA GLU A 341 -7.44 -10.26 -4.06
C GLU A 341 -7.63 -11.78 -4.10
N GLU A 342 -6.62 -12.59 -3.71
CA GLU A 342 -6.82 -14.03 -3.54
C GLU A 342 -7.73 -14.30 -2.33
N ALA A 343 -7.53 -13.57 -1.23
CA ALA A 343 -8.39 -13.69 -0.05
C ALA A 343 -9.85 -13.34 -0.38
N ARG A 344 -10.09 -12.31 -1.19
CA ARG A 344 -11.43 -11.96 -1.72
C ARG A 344 -11.98 -13.03 -2.65
N TRP A 345 -11.19 -13.49 -3.62
CA TRP A 345 -11.60 -14.53 -4.58
C TRP A 345 -11.98 -15.85 -3.89
N ARG A 346 -11.30 -16.21 -2.79
CA ARG A 346 -11.62 -17.39 -1.97
C ARG A 346 -12.75 -17.18 -0.96
N GLY A 347 -13.25 -15.95 -0.81
CA GLY A 347 -14.25 -15.61 0.20
C GLY A 347 -13.73 -15.61 1.64
N TRP A 348 -12.42 -15.45 1.86
CA TRP A 348 -11.84 -15.25 3.19
C TRP A 348 -12.05 -13.82 3.70
N GLN A 349 -12.18 -12.87 2.77
CA GLN A 349 -12.53 -11.48 3.04
C GLN A 349 -13.74 -11.11 2.19
N THR A 350 -14.68 -10.35 2.76
CA THR A 350 -15.96 -10.00 2.11
C THR A 350 -15.95 -8.66 1.40
N ASN A 351 -14.86 -7.89 1.52
CA ASN A 351 -14.79 -6.53 0.99
C ASN A 351 -14.16 -6.52 -0.41
N GLY A 352 -14.91 -6.08 -1.43
CA GLY A 352 -14.43 -5.88 -2.80
C GLY A 352 -14.84 -6.99 -3.79
N ALA A 353 -14.79 -6.67 -5.09
CA ALA A 353 -15.15 -7.61 -6.14
C ALA A 353 -14.08 -8.70 -6.34
N PRO A 354 -14.46 -9.98 -6.54
CA PRO A 354 -13.50 -11.05 -6.74
C PRO A 354 -12.83 -10.93 -8.12
N ALA A 355 -11.51 -11.05 -8.15
CA ALA A 355 -10.73 -11.08 -9.39
C ALA A 355 -10.73 -12.46 -10.04
N LYS A 356 -10.55 -12.52 -11.36
CA LYS A 356 -10.41 -13.80 -12.09
C LYS A 356 -9.05 -14.45 -11.76
N PRO A 357 -8.95 -15.78 -11.66
CA PRO A 357 -7.68 -16.48 -11.38
C PRO A 357 -6.54 -16.12 -12.35
N ALA A 358 -6.84 -15.87 -13.62
CA ALA A 358 -5.83 -15.48 -14.60
C ALA A 358 -5.17 -14.12 -14.28
N ALA A 359 -5.95 -13.16 -13.78
CA ALA A 359 -5.41 -11.86 -13.35
C ALA A 359 -4.57 -12.02 -12.08
N LEU A 360 -5.03 -12.82 -11.11
CA LEU A 360 -4.27 -13.12 -9.89
C LEU A 360 -2.92 -13.79 -10.20
N ALA A 361 -2.87 -14.71 -11.17
CA ALA A 361 -1.62 -15.33 -11.62
C ALA A 361 -0.64 -14.30 -12.19
N HIS A 362 -1.13 -13.28 -12.90
CA HIS A 362 -0.28 -12.19 -13.42
C HIS A 362 0.30 -11.36 -12.27
N THR A 363 -0.55 -10.92 -11.33
CA THR A 363 -0.11 -10.15 -10.14
C THR A 363 0.93 -10.92 -9.32
N TYR A 364 0.69 -12.21 -9.05
CA TYR A 364 1.65 -13.07 -8.35
C TYR A 364 2.99 -13.20 -9.10
N ARG A 365 2.95 -13.30 -10.44
CA ARG A 365 4.18 -13.38 -11.25
C ARG A 365 5.02 -12.12 -11.12
N GLN A 366 4.40 -10.95 -11.18
CA GLN A 366 5.13 -9.69 -11.07
C GLN A 366 5.71 -9.49 -9.67
N LEU A 367 4.92 -9.73 -8.61
CA LEU A 367 5.42 -9.66 -7.23
C LEU A 367 6.52 -10.68 -6.96
N ARG A 368 6.43 -11.89 -7.53
CA ARG A 368 7.51 -12.88 -7.46
C ARG A 368 8.80 -12.33 -8.10
N LYS A 369 8.70 -11.75 -9.29
CA LYS A 369 9.86 -11.19 -10.00
C LYS A 369 10.51 -10.05 -9.21
N ALA A 370 9.71 -9.13 -8.64
CA ALA A 370 10.22 -8.08 -7.75
C ALA A 370 11.03 -8.66 -6.57
N ARG A 371 10.54 -9.74 -5.94
CA ARG A 371 11.26 -10.40 -4.84
C ARG A 371 12.52 -11.13 -5.27
N GLU A 372 12.50 -11.76 -6.45
CA GLU A 372 13.69 -12.40 -7.05
C GLU A 372 14.77 -11.37 -7.36
N ASP A 373 14.39 -10.22 -7.94
CA ASP A 373 15.29 -9.11 -8.25
C ASP A 373 15.88 -8.50 -6.96
N ALA A 374 15.10 -8.45 -5.87
CA ALA A 374 15.55 -8.06 -4.53
C ALA A 374 16.36 -9.15 -3.78
N LYS A 375 16.61 -10.31 -4.39
CA LYS A 375 17.27 -11.49 -3.79
C LYS A 375 16.55 -12.08 -2.56
N ASP A 376 15.26 -11.80 -2.39
CA ASP A 376 14.40 -12.39 -1.38
C ASP A 376 13.79 -13.71 -1.91
N GLU A 377 14.62 -14.76 -1.92
CA GLU A 377 14.20 -16.09 -2.34
C GLU A 377 13.05 -16.68 -1.49
N PRO A 378 13.02 -16.51 -0.15
CA PRO A 378 11.90 -16.91 0.70
C PRO A 378 10.56 -16.29 0.28
N GLY A 379 10.52 -14.97 0.10
CA GLY A 379 9.31 -14.24 -0.29
C GLY A 379 8.86 -14.60 -1.71
N ALA A 380 9.80 -14.72 -2.64
CA ALA A 380 9.53 -15.14 -4.02
C ALA A 380 8.88 -16.53 -4.10
N ALA A 381 9.31 -17.47 -3.25
CA ALA A 381 8.78 -18.84 -3.22
C ALA A 381 7.28 -18.89 -2.81
N ASP A 382 6.86 -18.04 -1.88
CA ASP A 382 5.45 -17.97 -1.46
C ASP A 382 4.56 -17.45 -2.61
N PHE A 383 5.02 -16.41 -3.33
CA PHE A 383 4.32 -15.89 -4.50
C PHE A 383 4.32 -16.86 -5.69
N TYR A 384 5.41 -17.62 -5.89
CA TYR A 384 5.45 -18.69 -6.88
C TYR A 384 4.38 -19.76 -6.63
N TYR A 385 4.18 -20.16 -5.37
CA TYR A 385 3.12 -21.11 -5.04
C TYR A 385 1.74 -20.54 -5.41
N GLY A 386 1.48 -19.27 -5.04
CA GLY A 386 0.24 -18.57 -5.38
C GLY A 386 0.00 -18.51 -6.89
N GLU A 387 1.04 -18.17 -7.65
CA GLU A 387 1.02 -18.15 -9.12
C GLU A 387 0.60 -19.49 -9.71
N MET A 388 1.28 -20.59 -9.32
CA MET A 388 0.98 -21.93 -9.84
C MET A 388 -0.42 -22.40 -9.46
N GLU A 389 -0.89 -22.06 -8.27
CA GLU A 389 -2.25 -22.40 -7.84
C GLU A 389 -3.32 -21.65 -8.65
N MET A 390 -3.09 -20.39 -8.97
CA MET A 390 -3.99 -19.60 -9.83
C MET A 390 -3.95 -20.07 -11.28
N ARG A 391 -2.77 -20.43 -11.81
CA ARG A 391 -2.64 -21.04 -13.14
C ARG A 391 -3.42 -22.34 -13.26
N ARG A 392 -3.35 -23.22 -12.26
CA ARG A 392 -4.12 -24.48 -12.22
C ARG A 392 -5.64 -24.25 -12.28
N GLN A 393 -6.12 -23.14 -11.71
CA GLN A 393 -7.54 -22.81 -11.66
C GLN A 393 -8.00 -21.93 -12.82
N SER A 394 -7.08 -21.43 -13.64
CA SER A 394 -7.41 -20.65 -14.83
C SER A 394 -7.90 -21.57 -15.95
N GLN A 395 -9.02 -21.22 -16.59
CA GLN A 395 -9.66 -22.03 -17.65
C GLN A 395 -8.97 -21.91 -19.03
N GLY A 396 -7.85 -21.19 -19.15
CA GLY A 396 -7.25 -20.83 -20.44
C GLY A 396 -6.25 -21.83 -21.03
N TRP A 397 -5.90 -22.91 -20.32
CA TRP A 397 -4.81 -23.81 -20.70
C TRP A 397 -5.31 -25.15 -21.26
N SER A 398 -4.48 -25.78 -22.11
CA SER A 398 -4.75 -27.10 -22.68
C SER A 398 -4.86 -28.19 -21.59
N THR A 399 -5.59 -29.27 -21.85
CA THR A 399 -5.81 -30.35 -20.88
C THR A 399 -4.51 -30.99 -20.38
N GLY A 400 -3.48 -31.05 -21.23
CA GLY A 400 -2.16 -31.61 -20.90
C GLY A 400 -1.37 -30.78 -19.88
N GLU A 401 -1.33 -29.46 -20.04
CA GLU A 401 -0.63 -28.56 -19.11
C GLU A 401 -1.30 -28.53 -17.74
N ARG A 402 -2.65 -28.65 -17.70
CA ARG A 402 -3.39 -28.80 -16.44
C ARG A 402 -3.02 -30.09 -15.73
N TRP A 403 -2.90 -31.20 -16.45
CA TRP A 403 -2.51 -32.48 -15.88
C TRP A 403 -1.07 -32.44 -15.34
N LEU A 404 -0.15 -31.80 -16.07
CA LEU A 404 1.23 -31.61 -15.63
C LEU A 404 1.31 -30.78 -14.34
N LEU A 405 0.58 -29.66 -14.25
CA LEU A 405 0.51 -28.86 -13.02
C LEU A 405 -0.12 -29.63 -11.85
N GLN A 406 -1.12 -30.49 -12.12
CA GLN A 406 -1.71 -31.37 -11.11
C GLN A 406 -0.71 -32.41 -10.60
N ALA A 407 0.00 -33.09 -11.50
CA ALA A 407 1.05 -34.04 -11.15
C ALA A 407 2.17 -33.36 -10.34
N TYR A 408 2.62 -32.18 -10.76
CA TYR A 408 3.67 -31.43 -10.07
C TYR A 408 3.25 -30.98 -8.65
N TRP A 409 1.98 -30.57 -8.47
CA TRP A 409 1.40 -30.29 -7.16
C TRP A 409 1.31 -31.53 -6.26
N LEU A 410 0.85 -32.66 -6.82
CA LEU A 410 0.64 -33.91 -6.10
C LEU A 410 1.96 -34.50 -5.62
N LEU A 411 2.99 -34.49 -6.49
CA LEU A 411 4.29 -35.08 -6.24
C LEU A 411 5.16 -34.23 -5.31
N SER A 412 5.17 -32.90 -5.47
CA SER A 412 6.16 -32.04 -4.80
C SER A 412 5.60 -30.79 -4.12
N GLY A 413 4.29 -30.50 -4.28
CA GLY A 413 3.71 -29.24 -3.83
C GLY A 413 4.37 -28.03 -4.48
N TYR A 414 4.62 -28.11 -5.80
CA TYR A 414 5.36 -27.13 -6.59
C TYR A 414 6.82 -26.95 -6.17
N GLY A 415 7.49 -28.05 -5.78
CA GLY A 415 8.90 -28.03 -5.36
C GLY A 415 9.16 -27.41 -3.99
N LEU A 416 8.11 -27.13 -3.19
CA LEU A 416 8.25 -26.43 -1.91
C LEU A 416 8.02 -27.32 -0.69
N ARG A 417 7.61 -28.59 -0.88
CA ARG A 417 7.30 -29.53 0.21
C ARG A 417 8.10 -30.84 0.08
N ALA A 418 9.27 -30.87 0.70
CA ALA A 418 10.14 -32.04 0.74
C ALA A 418 9.44 -33.30 1.31
N SER A 419 8.56 -33.14 2.30
CA SER A 419 7.84 -34.27 2.92
C SER A 419 6.92 -35.01 1.94
N ARG A 420 6.34 -34.33 0.95
CA ARG A 420 5.51 -34.97 -0.09
C ARG A 420 6.37 -35.75 -1.07
N ALA A 421 7.47 -35.15 -1.52
CA ALA A 421 8.40 -35.82 -2.43
C ALA A 421 9.05 -37.05 -1.77
N LEU A 422 9.47 -36.94 -0.51
CA LEU A 422 10.00 -38.06 0.27
C LEU A 422 8.93 -39.14 0.54
N GLY A 423 7.69 -38.75 0.80
CA GLY A 423 6.57 -39.69 0.95
C GLY A 423 6.30 -40.46 -0.34
N TRP A 424 6.30 -39.79 -1.49
CA TRP A 424 6.17 -40.44 -2.81
C TRP A 424 7.37 -41.31 -3.13
N LEU A 425 8.59 -40.91 -2.75
CA LEU A 425 9.79 -41.72 -2.90
C LEU A 425 9.67 -43.00 -2.07
N ALA A 426 9.29 -42.91 -0.80
CA ALA A 426 9.10 -44.08 0.06
C ALA A 426 7.99 -45.01 -0.46
N ALA A 427 6.87 -44.44 -0.93
CA ALA A 427 5.77 -45.21 -1.53
C ALA A 427 6.20 -45.90 -2.84
N ALA A 428 6.94 -45.21 -3.70
CA ALA A 428 7.50 -45.77 -4.93
C ALA A 428 8.47 -46.90 -4.62
N MET A 429 9.43 -46.68 -3.71
CA MET A 429 10.38 -47.71 -3.28
C MET A 429 9.65 -48.93 -2.70
N MET A 430 8.64 -48.72 -1.86
CA MET A 430 7.84 -49.81 -1.29
C MET A 430 7.08 -50.58 -2.38
N MET A 431 6.49 -49.87 -3.35
CA MET A 431 5.83 -50.48 -4.50
C MET A 431 6.82 -51.30 -5.35
N THR A 432 8.00 -50.75 -5.63
CA THR A 432 9.07 -51.44 -6.36
C THR A 432 9.51 -52.70 -5.62
N ILE A 433 9.69 -52.64 -4.29
CA ILE A 433 10.02 -53.81 -3.45
C ILE A 433 8.93 -54.89 -3.57
N VAL A 434 7.66 -54.52 -3.42
CA VAL A 434 6.53 -55.46 -3.52
C VAL A 434 6.46 -56.12 -4.91
N LEU A 435 6.63 -55.34 -5.98
CA LEU A 435 6.64 -55.85 -7.35
C LEU A 435 7.86 -56.74 -7.62
N MET A 436 9.03 -56.37 -7.06
CA MET A 436 10.28 -57.13 -7.19
C MET A 436 10.18 -58.48 -6.45
N MET A 437 9.53 -58.50 -5.28
CA MET A 437 9.24 -59.73 -4.53
C MET A 437 8.29 -60.67 -5.30
N GLY A 438 7.21 -60.11 -5.86
CA GLY A 438 6.19 -60.90 -6.57
C GLY A 438 6.62 -61.41 -7.95
N PHE A 439 7.41 -60.62 -8.68
CA PHE A 439 7.67 -60.85 -10.11
C PHE A 439 9.14 -60.72 -10.54
N GLY A 440 9.99 -60.06 -9.75
CA GLY A 440 11.32 -59.65 -10.20
C GLY A 440 12.49 -60.55 -9.80
N ILE A 441 12.45 -61.13 -8.60
CA ILE A 441 13.52 -62.00 -8.08
C ILE A 441 13.25 -63.46 -8.49
N PRO A 442 14.15 -64.12 -9.22
CA PRO A 442 14.01 -65.54 -9.52
C PRO A 442 14.42 -66.42 -8.33
N ASP A 443 13.89 -67.65 -8.28
CA ASP A 443 14.26 -68.63 -7.26
C ASP A 443 15.62 -69.29 -7.56
N GLU A 444 15.98 -69.40 -8.84
CA GLU A 444 17.28 -69.89 -9.32
C GLU A 444 17.91 -68.92 -10.35
N PRO A 445 19.25 -68.73 -10.36
CA PRO A 445 19.91 -67.95 -11.40
C PRO A 445 19.74 -68.61 -12.78
N GLY A 446 19.67 -67.78 -13.83
CA GLY A 446 19.51 -68.25 -15.22
C GLY A 446 20.58 -69.26 -15.61
N ARG A 447 20.16 -70.45 -16.05
CA ARG A 447 21.07 -71.55 -16.44
C ARG A 447 21.70 -71.26 -17.81
N PRO A 448 22.99 -71.54 -18.05
CA PRO A 448 23.58 -71.41 -19.38
C PRO A 448 22.83 -72.29 -20.39
N TYR A 449 22.68 -71.82 -21.63
CA TYR A 449 22.16 -72.70 -22.67
C TYR A 449 23.12 -73.90 -22.87
N PRO A 450 22.59 -75.12 -23.11
CA PRO A 450 23.45 -76.28 -23.37
C PRO A 450 24.32 -76.02 -24.61
N ALA A 451 25.56 -76.52 -24.60
CA ALA A 451 26.54 -76.30 -25.66
C ALA A 451 26.05 -76.75 -27.06
N SER A 452 25.07 -77.65 -27.10
CA SER A 452 24.39 -78.13 -28.32
C SER A 452 23.42 -77.15 -28.97
N SER A 453 23.06 -76.05 -28.30
CA SER A 453 22.05 -75.09 -28.78
C SER A 453 22.58 -74.03 -29.74
N GLY A 454 23.91 -73.86 -29.84
CA GLY A 454 24.53 -72.81 -30.66
C GLY A 454 24.27 -71.37 -30.18
N VAL A 455 23.59 -71.18 -29.05
CA VAL A 455 23.25 -69.87 -28.50
C VAL A 455 24.18 -69.54 -27.32
N ILE A 456 24.96 -68.47 -27.44
CA ILE A 456 25.77 -67.94 -26.33
C ILE A 456 24.85 -67.07 -25.46
N GLY A 457 24.47 -67.55 -24.28
CA GLY A 457 23.61 -66.82 -23.35
C GLY A 457 23.16 -67.66 -22.13
N LYS A 458 22.34 -67.06 -21.26
CA LYS A 458 21.65 -67.74 -20.16
C LYS A 458 20.15 -67.79 -20.43
N GLN A 459 19.49 -68.87 -20.02
CA GLN A 459 18.03 -68.97 -20.00
C GLN A 459 17.45 -67.94 -19.05
N ASP A 460 16.27 -67.40 -19.40
CA ASP A 460 15.57 -66.44 -18.55
C ASP A 460 15.25 -67.06 -17.18
N PRO A 461 15.62 -66.39 -16.08
CA PRO A 461 15.30 -66.86 -14.74
C PRO A 461 13.78 -66.98 -14.55
N ARG A 462 13.29 -68.11 -14.05
CA ARG A 462 11.85 -68.36 -13.81
C ARG A 462 11.55 -68.41 -12.32
N ILE A 463 10.35 -67.96 -11.96
CA ILE A 463 9.80 -68.06 -10.60
C ILE A 463 8.98 -69.35 -10.54
N GLN A 464 9.34 -70.27 -9.64
CA GLN A 464 8.66 -71.55 -9.48
C GLN A 464 7.69 -71.54 -8.28
N ARG A 465 7.89 -70.65 -7.31
CA ARG A 465 7.01 -70.54 -6.12
C ARG A 465 5.59 -70.06 -6.45
N GLU A 466 4.60 -70.57 -5.72
CA GLU A 466 3.23 -70.05 -5.72
C GLU A 466 3.21 -68.60 -5.21
N PHE A 467 2.23 -67.80 -5.66
CA PHE A 467 2.24 -66.35 -5.49
C PHE A 467 2.25 -65.90 -4.01
N THR A 468 1.56 -66.62 -3.13
CA THR A 468 1.51 -66.34 -1.68
C THR A 468 2.87 -66.56 -1.00
N ASP A 469 3.67 -67.52 -1.46
CA ASP A 469 4.96 -67.90 -0.87
C ASP A 469 6.14 -67.02 -1.35
N ARG A 470 5.84 -66.02 -2.17
CA ARG A 470 6.82 -65.03 -2.67
C ARG A 470 7.06 -63.89 -1.70
N PHE A 471 6.18 -63.71 -0.71
CA PHE A 471 6.25 -62.61 0.25
C PHE A 471 6.96 -62.99 1.55
N THR A 472 8.27 -63.24 1.47
CA THR A 472 9.11 -63.59 2.63
C THR A 472 10.08 -62.47 3.01
N SER A 473 10.55 -62.46 4.26
CA SER A 473 11.54 -61.50 4.77
C SER A 473 12.84 -61.50 3.95
N ASP A 474 13.30 -62.69 3.53
CA ASP A 474 14.55 -62.83 2.78
C ASP A 474 14.46 -62.25 1.36
N ARG A 475 13.30 -62.39 0.72
CA ARG A 475 13.04 -61.76 -0.59
C ARG A 475 12.82 -60.26 -0.45
N ALA A 476 12.25 -59.80 0.66
CA ALA A 476 12.13 -58.38 0.97
C ALA A 476 13.50 -57.71 1.16
N ALA A 477 14.42 -58.35 1.89
CA ALA A 477 15.78 -57.85 2.07
C ALA A 477 16.54 -57.78 0.73
N LYS A 478 16.47 -58.83 -0.08
CA LYS A 478 17.06 -58.84 -1.43
C LYS A 478 16.44 -57.78 -2.34
N ALA A 479 15.11 -57.62 -2.32
CA ALA A 479 14.42 -56.60 -3.09
C ALA A 479 14.80 -55.18 -2.64
N ALA A 480 14.93 -54.94 -1.34
CA ALA A 480 15.38 -53.67 -0.80
C ALA A 480 16.82 -53.34 -1.23
N ASP A 481 17.73 -54.31 -1.16
CA ASP A 481 19.11 -54.13 -1.64
C ASP A 481 19.15 -53.80 -3.14
N ILE A 482 18.35 -54.48 -3.97
CA ILE A 482 18.24 -54.19 -5.41
C ILE A 482 17.73 -52.77 -5.63
N VAL A 483 16.67 -52.35 -4.93
CA VAL A 483 16.05 -51.04 -5.08
C VAL A 483 17.01 -49.93 -4.63
N ILE A 484 17.62 -50.05 -3.45
CA ILE A 484 18.58 -49.06 -2.93
C ILE A 484 19.78 -48.93 -3.86
N ASN A 485 20.36 -50.04 -4.31
CA ASN A 485 21.50 -50.02 -5.22
C ASN A 485 21.13 -49.50 -6.62
N SER A 486 19.90 -49.74 -7.08
CA SER A 486 19.41 -49.18 -8.34
C SER A 486 19.25 -47.66 -8.28
N VAL A 487 18.69 -47.13 -7.18
CA VAL A 487 18.50 -45.68 -6.96
C VAL A 487 19.81 -44.95 -6.80
N VAL A 488 20.73 -45.49 -5.99
CA VAL A 488 21.96 -44.79 -5.60
C VAL A 488 23.12 -45.10 -6.54
N PHE A 489 23.29 -46.35 -6.95
CA PHE A 489 24.50 -46.85 -7.62
C PHE A 489 24.28 -47.28 -9.08
N ARG A 490 23.07 -47.13 -9.64
CA ARG A 490 22.71 -47.40 -11.06
C ARG A 490 22.94 -48.83 -11.57
N SER A 491 23.40 -49.76 -10.75
CA SER A 491 23.48 -51.19 -11.11
C SER A 491 23.25 -52.09 -9.89
N SER A 492 22.24 -52.96 -9.96
CA SER A 492 22.02 -54.02 -8.97
C SER A 492 22.91 -55.25 -9.20
N GLY A 493 23.41 -55.46 -10.43
CA GLY A 493 24.28 -56.58 -10.79
C GLY A 493 23.65 -57.97 -10.65
N GLN A 494 22.35 -58.06 -10.36
CA GLN A 494 21.67 -59.33 -10.08
C GLN A 494 20.93 -59.90 -11.30
N GLY A 495 20.84 -61.22 -11.38
CA GLY A 495 20.05 -61.90 -12.39
C GLY A 495 18.56 -61.74 -12.09
N LEU A 496 17.91 -60.79 -12.75
CA LEU A 496 16.47 -60.52 -12.63
C LEU A 496 15.67 -61.26 -13.70
N THR A 497 14.39 -61.50 -13.44
CA THR A 497 13.45 -61.93 -14.49
C THR A 497 13.25 -60.82 -15.52
N THR A 498 12.70 -61.14 -16.70
CA THR A 498 12.37 -60.13 -17.72
C THR A 498 11.45 -59.04 -17.17
N ILE A 499 10.45 -59.42 -16.37
CA ILE A 499 9.53 -58.47 -15.69
C ILE A 499 10.30 -57.66 -14.62
N GLY A 500 11.17 -58.30 -13.83
CA GLY A 500 12.03 -57.64 -12.85
C GLY A 500 12.95 -56.60 -13.47
N ARG A 501 13.49 -56.87 -14.66
CA ARG A 501 14.31 -55.93 -15.43
C ARG A 501 13.51 -54.69 -15.86
N TYR A 502 12.26 -54.85 -16.30
CA TYR A 502 11.41 -53.70 -16.61
C TYR A 502 11.03 -52.89 -15.37
N ILE A 503 10.76 -53.56 -14.23
CA ILE A 503 10.49 -52.89 -12.95
C ILE A 503 11.71 -52.07 -12.50
N GLU A 504 12.91 -52.66 -12.57
CA GLU A 504 14.16 -51.97 -12.25
C GLU A 504 14.41 -50.79 -13.20
N MET A 505 14.19 -50.95 -14.50
CA MET A 505 14.31 -49.84 -15.45
C MET A 505 13.35 -48.70 -15.09
N ALA A 506 12.09 -48.99 -14.76
CA ALA A 506 11.12 -47.97 -14.38
C ALA A 506 11.54 -47.22 -13.10
N SER A 507 12.03 -47.94 -12.08
CA SER A 507 12.46 -47.34 -10.81
C SER A 507 13.68 -46.42 -10.99
N ARG A 508 14.60 -46.77 -11.89
CA ARG A 508 15.78 -45.94 -12.26
C ARG A 508 15.42 -44.58 -12.86
N PHE A 509 14.21 -44.40 -13.35
CA PHE A 509 13.73 -43.10 -13.82
C PHE A 509 12.91 -42.38 -12.76
N THR A 510 11.95 -43.06 -12.13
CA THR A 510 10.97 -42.41 -11.24
C THR A 510 11.58 -42.02 -9.90
N GLU A 511 12.38 -42.89 -9.27
CA GLU A 511 12.90 -42.67 -7.91
C GLU A 511 13.96 -41.55 -7.86
N PRO A 512 14.92 -41.44 -8.80
CA PRO A 512 15.83 -40.29 -8.85
C PRO A 512 15.15 -38.95 -9.13
N ILE A 513 14.08 -38.91 -9.92
CA ILE A 513 13.29 -37.68 -10.14
C ILE A 513 12.65 -37.21 -8.83
N LEU A 514 12.06 -38.13 -8.06
CA LEU A 514 11.47 -37.82 -6.75
C LEU A 514 12.52 -37.35 -5.74
N LEU A 515 13.70 -38.00 -5.73
CA LEU A 515 14.83 -37.59 -4.91
C LEU A 515 15.33 -36.18 -5.29
N GLY A 516 15.42 -35.88 -6.59
CA GLY A 516 15.78 -34.54 -7.09
C GLY A 516 14.78 -33.46 -6.67
N LEU A 517 13.48 -33.76 -6.75
CA LEU A 517 12.41 -32.87 -6.27
C LEU A 517 12.49 -32.65 -4.75
N ALA A 518 12.80 -33.70 -3.98
CA ALA A 518 13.00 -33.59 -2.54
C ALA A 518 14.21 -32.70 -2.20
N ALA A 519 15.34 -32.90 -2.88
CA ALA A 519 16.55 -32.10 -2.69
C ALA A 519 16.31 -30.61 -3.01
N LEU A 520 15.59 -30.32 -4.10
CA LEU A 520 15.23 -28.96 -4.48
C LEU A 520 14.34 -28.27 -3.42
N ALA A 521 13.37 -29.02 -2.87
CA ALA A 521 12.50 -28.52 -1.80
C ALA A 521 13.24 -28.30 -0.47
N ILE A 522 14.23 -29.15 -0.15
CA ILE A 522 15.08 -28.99 1.05
C ILE A 522 15.96 -27.75 0.89
N ARG A 523 16.61 -27.58 -0.27
CA ARG A 523 17.42 -26.37 -0.57
C ARG A 523 16.58 -25.10 -0.40
N GLY A 524 15.37 -25.09 -0.93
CA GLY A 524 14.44 -23.97 -0.77
C GLY A 524 13.94 -23.76 0.67
N ARG A 525 14.03 -24.75 1.56
CA ARG A 525 13.66 -24.59 2.98
C ARG A 525 14.83 -24.11 3.84
N VAL A 526 16.04 -24.59 3.59
CA VAL A 526 17.25 -24.13 4.28
C VAL A 526 17.47 -22.65 4.04
N LYS A 527 17.24 -22.17 2.80
CA LYS A 527 17.29 -20.74 2.47
C LYS A 527 16.21 -19.88 3.14
N ARG A 528 15.16 -20.48 3.72
CA ARG A 528 14.07 -19.77 4.43
C ARG A 528 14.31 -19.63 5.93
N GLY A 529 15.25 -20.38 6.50
CA GLY A 529 15.52 -20.40 7.95
C GLY A 529 16.88 -19.78 8.32
N GLY A 530 17.53 -19.11 7.37
CA GLY A 530 18.78 -18.38 7.57
C GLY A 530 18.55 -16.88 7.60
#